data_AF-W6A9J3-F1
#
_entry.id   AF-W6A9J3-F1
#
_cell.length_a   1.000
_cell.length_b   1.000
_cell.length_c   1.000
_cell.angle_alpha   90.00
_cell.angle_beta   90.00
_cell.angle_gamma   90.00
#
_symmetry.space_group_name_H-M   'P 1'
#
loop_
_entity.id
_entity.type
_entity.pdbx_description
1 polymer ?
#
loop_
_entity_poly.entity_id
_entity_poly.type
_entity_poly.pdbx_seq_one_letter_code
_entity_poly.pdbx_strand_id
1 'polypeptide(L)'
;MDKRTWKDYEKIVEKIMDEEMLLLKLSPEFYEFPITKSIIKFWQKTPDVFKFQKFLEKKMTELSQEADSEVEDLDDFSEIIFIRIMALTTTMTVVIKNFNQKTDLFWKKRFKEINNADHNFLIHLVPRIVGNHYLQNFEFEIRNLIIPESLSSFGNRVLNRITKISQEDNIENFFEQLYELQESFEDMLESVSQTEVDISDQELNEAGLFFNWSMYVEASLYFLLLIHENLLAIEEENTKLLIQEEKYHMINREEKISELKFINNEMNYNEDYSKLKN
;
A
#
# COMPACT_ATOMS: atom_id res chain seq x y z
N MET A 1 7.81 -27.79 -17.03
CA MET A 1 7.23 -26.60 -16.42
C MET A 1 7.39 -25.46 -17.39
N ASP A 2 6.28 -24.81 -17.72
CA ASP A 2 6.28 -23.62 -18.57
C ASP A 2 6.83 -22.43 -17.77
N LYS A 3 7.56 -21.55 -18.47
CA LYS A 3 8.14 -20.34 -17.88
C LYS A 3 7.00 -19.43 -17.43
N ARG A 4 6.66 -19.45 -16.14
CA ARG A 4 5.76 -18.47 -15.54
C ARG A 4 6.49 -17.14 -15.33
N THR A 5 5.84 -16.07 -15.75
CA THR A 5 6.33 -14.69 -15.80
C THR A 5 5.35 -13.77 -15.10
N TRP A 6 5.65 -12.47 -15.01
CA TRP A 6 4.68 -11.49 -14.51
C TRP A 6 3.33 -11.55 -15.24
N LYS A 7 3.32 -11.90 -16.53
CA LYS A 7 2.09 -11.99 -17.32
C LYS A 7 1.05 -12.92 -16.70
N ASP A 8 1.49 -14.01 -16.04
CA ASP A 8 0.60 -14.95 -15.36
C ASP A 8 -0.06 -14.36 -14.10
N TYR A 9 0.45 -13.23 -13.61
CA TYR A 9 -0.02 -12.52 -12.43
C TYR A 9 -0.51 -11.10 -12.76
N GLU A 10 -0.62 -10.73 -14.04
CA GLU A 10 -0.95 -9.35 -14.43
C GLU A 10 -2.33 -8.90 -13.95
N LYS A 11 -3.25 -9.86 -13.73
CA LYS A 11 -4.58 -9.63 -13.14
C LYS A 11 -4.54 -9.01 -11.74
N ILE A 12 -3.41 -9.13 -11.01
CA ILE A 12 -3.24 -8.51 -9.68
C ILE A 12 -3.31 -6.99 -9.78
N VAL A 13 -2.73 -6.41 -10.84
CA VAL A 13 -2.70 -4.95 -11.03
C VAL A 13 -4.13 -4.43 -11.17
N GLU A 14 -4.89 -5.01 -12.08
CA GLU A 14 -6.28 -4.61 -12.30
C GLU A 14 -7.10 -4.80 -11.02
N LYS A 15 -6.99 -5.97 -10.36
CA LYS A 15 -7.72 -6.25 -9.11
C LYS A 15 -7.44 -5.19 -8.03
N ILE A 16 -6.19 -5.02 -7.61
CA ILE A 16 -5.86 -4.14 -6.48
C ILE A 16 -6.16 -2.67 -6.82
N MET A 17 -5.83 -2.24 -8.03
CA MET A 17 -6.08 -0.85 -8.47
C MET A 17 -7.57 -0.54 -8.56
N ASP A 18 -8.37 -1.41 -9.16
CA ASP A 18 -9.82 -1.22 -9.27
C ASP A 18 -10.48 -1.19 -7.90
N GLU A 19 -10.07 -2.09 -7.00
CA GLU A 19 -10.51 -2.08 -5.61
C GLU A 19 -10.13 -0.78 -4.90
N GLU A 20 -8.94 -0.24 -5.15
CA GLU A 20 -8.48 1.00 -4.49
C GLU A 20 -9.27 2.21 -4.99
N MET A 21 -9.49 2.29 -6.31
CA MET A 21 -10.35 3.33 -6.89
C MET A 21 -11.79 3.21 -6.40
N LEU A 22 -12.26 1.98 -6.15
CA LEU A 22 -13.58 1.75 -5.59
C LEU A 22 -13.67 2.18 -4.13
N LEU A 23 -12.67 1.89 -3.30
CA LEU A 23 -12.60 2.37 -1.91
C LEU A 23 -12.64 3.90 -1.87
N LEU A 24 -11.79 4.57 -2.65
CA LEU A 24 -11.80 6.03 -2.77
C LEU A 24 -13.15 6.60 -3.23
N LYS A 25 -13.86 5.88 -4.09
CA LYS A 25 -15.19 6.28 -4.58
C LYS A 25 -16.27 6.10 -3.53
N LEU A 26 -16.18 5.06 -2.71
CA LEU A 26 -17.21 4.71 -1.73
C LEU A 26 -17.04 5.42 -0.38
N SER A 27 -15.85 5.95 -0.08
CA SER A 27 -15.56 6.79 1.09
C SER A 27 -15.98 8.24 0.85
N PRO A 28 -17.10 8.73 1.44
CA PRO A 28 -17.56 10.10 1.23
C PRO A 28 -16.53 11.15 1.63
N GLU A 29 -15.76 10.87 2.68
CA GLU A 29 -14.66 11.69 3.18
C GLU A 29 -13.55 11.89 2.14
N PHE A 30 -13.36 10.99 1.18
CA PHE A 30 -12.32 11.13 0.15
C PHE A 30 -12.88 11.50 -1.21
N TYR A 31 -14.09 11.02 -1.54
CA TYR A 31 -14.62 11.14 -2.89
C TYR A 31 -14.89 12.59 -3.31
N GLU A 32 -15.24 13.47 -2.37
CA GLU A 32 -15.61 14.84 -2.74
C GLU A 32 -14.45 15.67 -3.28
N PHE A 33 -13.21 15.31 -2.93
CA PHE A 33 -12.02 16.02 -3.34
C PHE A 33 -11.76 15.95 -4.86
N PRO A 34 -11.47 17.09 -5.53
CA PRO A 34 -11.20 17.12 -6.96
C PRO A 34 -10.07 16.19 -7.39
N ILE A 35 -9.05 16.04 -6.54
CA ILE A 35 -7.91 15.18 -6.83
C ILE A 35 -8.31 13.70 -6.91
N THR A 36 -9.15 13.25 -5.99
CA THR A 36 -9.68 11.88 -5.95
C THR A 36 -10.43 11.57 -7.23
N LYS A 37 -11.34 12.46 -7.64
CA LYS A 37 -12.08 12.36 -8.90
C LYS A 37 -11.14 12.32 -10.11
N SER A 38 -10.05 13.09 -10.11
CA SER A 38 -9.04 13.10 -11.17
C SER A 38 -8.25 11.79 -11.24
N ILE A 39 -7.83 11.26 -10.09
CA ILE A 39 -7.11 9.98 -9.96
C ILE A 39 -7.98 8.84 -10.52
N ILE A 40 -9.21 8.71 -10.03
CA ILE A 40 -10.15 7.66 -10.46
C ILE A 40 -10.39 7.74 -11.97
N LYS A 41 -10.64 8.95 -12.49
CA LYS A 41 -10.91 9.18 -13.91
C LYS A 41 -9.71 8.82 -14.79
N PHE A 42 -8.48 9.10 -14.35
CA PHE A 42 -7.30 8.73 -15.11
C PHE A 42 -7.18 7.21 -15.20
N TRP A 43 -7.26 6.50 -14.05
CA TRP A 43 -7.13 5.05 -14.02
C TRP A 43 -8.16 4.37 -14.93
N GLN A 44 -9.43 4.75 -14.82
CA GLN A 44 -10.52 4.21 -15.66
C GLN A 44 -10.29 4.42 -17.17
N LYS A 45 -9.62 5.51 -17.56
CA LYS A 45 -9.32 5.81 -18.96
C LYS A 45 -8.04 5.12 -19.44
N THR A 46 -7.09 4.86 -18.55
CA THR A 46 -5.76 4.34 -18.88
C THR A 46 -5.28 3.40 -17.78
N PRO A 47 -5.76 2.15 -17.75
CA PRO A 47 -5.40 1.15 -16.74
C PRO A 47 -4.01 0.58 -17.02
N ASP A 48 -2.99 1.41 -16.78
CA ASP A 48 -1.57 1.09 -16.94
C ASP A 48 -0.81 1.71 -15.77
N VAL A 49 -0.32 0.87 -14.87
CA VAL A 49 0.29 1.31 -13.61
C VAL A 49 1.50 2.20 -13.82
N PHE A 50 2.29 1.99 -14.88
CA PHE A 50 3.47 2.81 -15.16
C PHE A 50 3.07 4.20 -15.67
N LYS A 51 2.04 4.28 -16.52
CA LYS A 51 1.50 5.58 -16.96
C LYS A 51 0.79 6.30 -15.81
N PHE A 52 0.12 5.55 -14.95
CA PHE A 52 -0.57 6.09 -13.80
C PHE A 52 0.41 6.66 -12.76
N GLN A 53 1.51 5.96 -12.45
CA GLN A 53 2.58 6.48 -11.58
C GLN A 53 3.15 7.80 -12.12
N LYS A 54 3.48 7.86 -13.42
CA LYS A 54 3.96 9.11 -14.05
C LYS A 54 2.95 10.25 -13.98
N PHE A 55 1.66 9.93 -14.06
CA PHE A 55 0.60 10.92 -13.90
C PHE A 55 0.58 11.48 -12.47
N LEU A 56 0.71 10.63 -11.46
CA LEU A 56 0.75 11.04 -10.06
C LEU A 56 1.99 11.86 -9.73
N GLU A 57 3.18 11.44 -10.19
CA GLU A 57 4.44 12.19 -10.02
C GLU A 57 4.33 13.60 -10.60
N LYS A 58 3.74 13.71 -11.81
CA LYS A 58 3.48 15.01 -12.43
C LYS A 58 2.50 15.84 -11.60
N LYS A 59 1.43 15.23 -11.07
CA LYS A 59 0.44 15.93 -10.26
C LYS A 59 1.01 16.43 -8.93
N MET A 60 1.82 15.63 -8.25
CA MET A 60 2.54 16.07 -7.06
C MET A 60 3.45 17.25 -7.37
N THR A 61 4.21 17.19 -8.46
CA THR A 61 5.10 18.30 -8.87
C THR A 61 4.34 19.59 -9.15
N GLU A 62 3.19 19.49 -9.84
CA GLU A 62 2.32 20.65 -10.11
C GLU A 62 1.82 21.28 -8.81
N LEU A 63 1.36 20.47 -7.86
CA LEU A 63 0.86 20.95 -6.56
C LEU A 63 1.95 21.58 -5.69
N SER A 64 3.16 20.99 -5.67
CA SER A 64 4.29 21.58 -4.94
C SER A 64 4.71 22.95 -5.50
N GLN A 65 4.56 23.15 -6.82
CA GLN A 65 4.88 24.44 -7.47
C GLN A 65 3.79 25.51 -7.23
N GLU A 66 2.54 25.09 -7.10
CA GLU A 66 1.42 25.98 -6.78
C GLU A 66 1.47 26.44 -5.30
N ALA A 67 1.92 25.58 -4.38
CA ALA A 67 2.13 25.92 -2.97
C ALA A 67 3.21 27.01 -2.74
N ASP A 68 4.23 27.09 -3.61
CA ASP A 68 5.24 28.17 -3.59
C ASP A 68 4.66 29.55 -4.00
N SER A 69 3.39 29.61 -4.44
CA SER A 69 2.76 30.79 -5.03
C SER A 69 1.61 31.38 -4.21
N GLU A 70 1.74 31.62 -2.89
CA GLU A 70 0.74 32.30 -2.02
C GLU A 70 -0.73 31.81 -2.16
N VAL A 71 -0.98 30.63 -2.74
CA VAL A 71 -2.33 30.10 -3.02
C VAL A 71 -2.45 28.75 -2.34
N GLU A 72 -3.31 28.73 -1.31
CA GLU A 72 -3.90 27.60 -0.58
C GLU A 72 -2.98 26.40 -0.29
N ASP A 73 -2.73 26.19 1.00
CA ASP A 73 -2.15 24.96 1.53
C ASP A 73 -2.85 23.74 0.92
N LEU A 74 -2.03 22.78 0.49
CA LEU A 74 -2.49 21.49 -0.03
C LEU A 74 -3.32 20.82 1.07
N ASP A 75 -4.62 20.66 0.86
CA ASP A 75 -5.51 20.11 1.88
C ASP A 75 -5.05 18.72 2.35
N ASP A 76 -5.04 18.49 3.68
CA ASP A 76 -4.47 17.31 4.34
C ASP A 76 -5.00 15.99 3.74
N PHE A 77 -6.26 15.93 3.34
CA PHE A 77 -6.85 14.74 2.72
C PHE A 77 -6.25 14.44 1.35
N SER A 78 -5.92 15.48 0.58
CA SER A 78 -5.27 15.31 -0.72
C SER A 78 -3.87 14.71 -0.53
N GLU A 79 -3.12 15.16 0.47
CA GLU A 79 -1.80 14.60 0.79
C GLU A 79 -1.89 13.12 1.19
N ILE A 80 -2.83 12.76 2.08
CA ILE A 80 -3.06 11.37 2.49
C ILE A 80 -3.35 10.47 1.27
N ILE A 81 -4.23 10.92 0.37
CA ILE A 81 -4.58 10.17 -0.85
C ILE A 81 -3.35 10.02 -1.74
N PHE A 82 -2.53 11.06 -1.88
CA PHE A 82 -1.30 10.97 -2.67
C PHE A 82 -0.30 9.99 -2.08
N ILE A 83 -0.01 10.08 -0.78
CA ILE A 83 0.92 9.17 -0.10
C ILE A 83 0.50 7.72 -0.35
N ARG A 84 -0.78 7.42 -0.12
CA ARG A 84 -1.35 6.07 -0.28
C ARG A 84 -1.27 5.57 -1.73
N ILE A 85 -1.73 6.36 -2.69
CA ILE A 85 -1.75 5.93 -4.10
C ILE A 85 -0.35 5.91 -4.71
N MET A 86 0.56 6.79 -4.27
CA MET A 86 1.98 6.73 -4.64
C MET A 86 2.65 5.48 -4.08
N ALA A 87 2.39 5.11 -2.82
CA ALA A 87 2.90 3.88 -2.22
C ALA A 87 2.42 2.64 -2.99
N LEU A 88 1.13 2.56 -3.33
CA LEU A 88 0.57 1.48 -4.15
C LEU A 88 1.28 1.36 -5.50
N THR A 89 1.31 2.44 -6.27
CA THR A 89 1.83 2.42 -7.64
C THR A 89 3.33 2.19 -7.70
N THR A 90 4.07 2.72 -6.73
CA THR A 90 5.51 2.47 -6.56
C THR A 90 5.76 1.02 -6.23
N THR A 91 5.06 0.46 -5.25
CA THR A 91 5.22 -0.95 -4.85
C THR A 91 4.89 -1.89 -5.99
N MET A 92 3.77 -1.68 -6.67
CA MET A 92 3.38 -2.46 -7.84
C MET A 92 4.47 -2.40 -8.93
N THR A 93 4.94 -1.20 -9.28
CA THR A 93 5.98 -1.00 -10.29
C THR A 93 7.29 -1.69 -9.93
N VAL A 94 7.72 -1.60 -8.68
CA VAL A 94 8.97 -2.21 -8.18
C VAL A 94 8.85 -3.74 -8.16
N VAL A 95 7.70 -4.29 -7.73
CA VAL A 95 7.42 -5.73 -7.78
C VAL A 95 7.44 -6.24 -9.22
N ILE A 96 6.73 -5.57 -10.15
CA ILE A 96 6.70 -5.96 -11.58
C ILE A 96 8.11 -5.98 -12.17
N LYS A 97 8.89 -4.91 -11.94
CA LYS A 97 10.26 -4.81 -12.44
C LYS A 97 11.13 -5.94 -11.88
N ASN A 98 11.05 -6.20 -10.58
CA ASN A 98 11.82 -7.28 -9.96
C ASN A 98 11.37 -8.66 -10.47
N PHE A 99 10.07 -8.91 -10.62
CA PHE A 99 9.58 -10.16 -11.22
C PHE A 99 10.20 -10.39 -12.59
N ASN A 100 10.08 -9.42 -13.50
CA ASN A 100 10.61 -9.55 -14.86
C ASN A 100 12.14 -9.79 -14.87
N GLN A 101 12.90 -9.03 -14.06
CA GLN A 101 14.35 -9.19 -13.97
C GLN A 101 14.77 -10.53 -13.36
N LYS A 102 14.11 -10.96 -12.27
CA LYS A 102 14.47 -12.18 -11.54
C LYS A 102 14.01 -13.44 -12.27
N THR A 103 12.86 -13.40 -12.97
CA THR A 103 12.43 -14.46 -13.88
C THR A 103 13.54 -14.75 -14.90
N ASP A 104 14.09 -13.73 -15.55
CA ASP A 104 15.16 -13.95 -16.53
C ASP A 104 16.44 -14.53 -15.92
N LEU A 105 16.78 -14.18 -14.68
CA LEU A 105 17.93 -14.74 -13.97
C LEU A 105 17.70 -16.19 -13.51
N PHE A 106 16.52 -16.49 -12.96
CA PHE A 106 16.14 -17.82 -12.47
C PHE A 106 16.04 -18.84 -13.60
N TRP A 107 15.54 -18.44 -14.77
CA TRP A 107 15.42 -19.33 -15.91
C TRP A 107 16.72 -19.47 -16.73
N LYS A 108 17.64 -18.50 -16.65
CA LYS A 108 18.98 -18.60 -17.26
C LYS A 108 19.99 -19.35 -16.39
N LYS A 109 19.85 -19.36 -15.07
CA LYS A 109 20.66 -20.18 -14.14
C LYS A 109 19.96 -21.51 -13.86
N ARG A 110 20.74 -22.55 -13.61
CA ARG A 110 20.33 -23.97 -13.54
C ARG A 110 19.51 -24.33 -12.28
N PHE A 111 18.51 -23.53 -11.89
CA PHE A 111 17.66 -23.77 -10.71
C PHE A 111 16.53 -24.79 -11.00
N LYS A 112 16.83 -25.84 -11.76
CA LYS A 112 15.86 -26.92 -12.06
C LYS A 112 15.55 -27.80 -10.85
N GLU A 113 16.42 -27.82 -9.83
CA GLU A 113 16.39 -28.83 -8.76
C GLU A 113 15.56 -28.44 -7.52
N ILE A 114 15.17 -27.16 -7.38
CA ILE A 114 14.30 -26.69 -6.27
C ILE A 114 12.81 -26.82 -6.62
N ASN A 115 12.47 -27.09 -7.89
CA ASN A 115 11.12 -26.97 -8.45
C ASN A 115 10.32 -28.29 -8.56
N ASN A 116 10.52 -29.24 -7.65
CA ASN A 116 9.80 -30.53 -7.70
C ASN A 116 8.29 -30.42 -7.38
N ALA A 117 7.80 -29.24 -6.98
CA ALA A 117 6.40 -29.02 -6.58
C ALA A 117 5.58 -28.16 -7.57
N ASP A 118 6.09 -27.86 -8.77
CA ASP A 118 5.44 -26.96 -9.74
C ASP A 118 5.04 -25.57 -9.17
N HIS A 119 5.74 -25.15 -8.12
CA HIS A 119 5.55 -23.90 -7.37
C HIS A 119 6.46 -22.80 -7.90
N ASN A 120 5.94 -21.59 -8.11
CA ASN A 120 6.73 -20.46 -8.57
C ASN A 120 7.34 -19.73 -7.36
N PHE A 121 8.54 -20.14 -6.94
CA PHE A 121 9.24 -19.55 -5.79
C PHE A 121 9.45 -18.02 -5.89
N LEU A 122 9.37 -17.42 -7.10
CA LEU A 122 9.45 -15.97 -7.27
C LEU A 122 8.36 -15.20 -6.52
N ILE A 123 7.20 -15.81 -6.26
CA ILE A 123 6.12 -15.16 -5.52
C ILE A 123 6.50 -14.82 -4.08
N HIS A 124 7.45 -15.54 -3.49
CA HIS A 124 7.97 -15.20 -2.16
C HIS A 124 9.26 -14.38 -2.27
N LEU A 125 10.14 -14.77 -3.19
CA LEU A 125 11.45 -14.13 -3.33
C LEU A 125 11.34 -12.66 -3.74
N VAL A 126 10.45 -12.33 -4.68
CA VAL A 126 10.33 -10.95 -5.17
C VAL A 126 9.80 -10.03 -4.08
N PRO A 127 8.67 -10.31 -3.40
CA PRO A 127 8.23 -9.47 -2.29
C PRO A 127 9.26 -9.38 -1.15
N ARG A 128 10.00 -10.46 -0.83
CA ARG A 128 11.11 -10.39 0.13
C ARG A 128 12.22 -9.43 -0.29
N ILE A 129 12.60 -9.41 -1.58
CA ILE A 129 13.61 -8.48 -2.10
C ILE A 129 13.12 -7.04 -2.00
N VAL A 130 11.85 -6.79 -2.34
CA VAL A 130 11.24 -5.46 -2.25
C VAL A 130 11.13 -5.01 -0.80
N GLY A 131 10.65 -5.89 0.10
CA GLY A 131 10.55 -5.61 1.53
C GLY A 131 11.89 -5.28 2.17
N ASN A 132 12.95 -6.03 1.86
CA ASN A 132 14.29 -5.69 2.35
C ASN A 132 14.77 -4.32 1.85
N HIS A 133 14.46 -3.95 0.60
CA HIS A 133 14.80 -2.63 0.10
C HIS A 133 14.03 -1.53 0.84
N TYR A 134 12.75 -1.75 1.12
CA TYR A 134 11.93 -0.83 1.91
C TYR A 134 12.46 -0.68 3.33
N LEU A 135 12.74 -1.77 4.03
CA LEU A 135 13.30 -1.74 5.38
C LEU A 135 14.62 -0.95 5.44
N GLN A 136 15.51 -1.11 4.45
CA GLN A 136 16.75 -0.33 4.37
C GLN A 136 16.49 1.17 4.18
N ASN A 137 15.53 1.53 3.32
CA ASN A 137 15.18 2.93 3.09
C ASN A 137 14.53 3.54 4.33
N PHE A 138 13.59 2.82 4.97
CA PHE A 138 12.91 3.27 6.19
C PHE A 138 13.89 3.43 7.35
N GLU A 139 14.86 2.52 7.50
CA GLU A 139 15.93 2.65 8.48
C GLU A 139 16.76 3.92 8.25
N PHE A 140 17.08 4.23 7.00
CA PHE A 140 17.81 5.44 6.65
C PHE A 140 16.96 6.69 6.93
N GLU A 141 15.70 6.71 6.50
CA GLU A 141 14.79 7.84 6.65
C GLU A 141 14.53 8.16 8.12
N ILE A 142 14.14 7.18 8.94
CA ILE A 142 13.80 7.41 10.35
C ILE A 142 14.99 7.93 11.16
N ARG A 143 16.23 7.55 10.81
CA ARG A 143 17.45 8.04 11.46
C ARG A 143 17.75 9.50 11.15
N ASN A 144 17.24 10.03 10.03
CA ASN A 144 17.42 11.40 9.60
C ASN A 144 16.19 12.28 9.87
N LEU A 145 15.10 11.68 10.34
CA LEU A 145 13.84 12.35 10.63
C LEU A 145 13.87 12.97 12.02
N ILE A 146 13.27 14.15 12.17
CA ILE A 146 13.01 14.74 13.49
C ILE A 146 11.76 14.06 14.04
N ILE A 147 11.92 13.34 15.15
CA ILE A 147 10.83 12.61 15.80
C ILE A 147 10.37 13.43 17.01
N PRO A 148 9.07 13.78 17.11
CA PRO A 148 8.54 14.47 18.29
C PRO A 148 8.87 13.69 19.57
N GLU A 149 9.09 14.40 20.67
CA GLU A 149 9.48 13.78 21.95
C GLU A 149 8.44 12.73 22.40
N SER A 150 7.16 13.04 22.22
CA SER A 150 6.02 12.15 22.51
C SER A 150 6.04 10.83 21.72
N LEU A 151 6.66 10.83 20.53
CA LEU A 151 6.73 9.67 19.62
C LEU A 151 8.11 9.00 19.58
N SER A 152 9.10 9.54 20.29
CA SER A 152 10.48 9.02 20.33
C SER A 152 10.57 7.55 20.73
N SER A 153 9.73 7.10 21.68
CA SER A 153 9.65 5.70 22.10
C SER A 153 9.15 4.80 20.97
N PHE A 154 8.16 5.25 20.21
CA PHE A 154 7.68 4.52 19.03
C PHE A 154 8.75 4.45 17.94
N GLY A 155 9.38 5.58 17.60
CA GLY A 155 10.44 5.62 16.60
C GLY A 155 11.62 4.68 16.92
N ASN A 156 12.05 4.62 18.18
CA ASN A 156 13.09 3.69 18.61
C ASN A 156 12.66 2.21 18.51
N ARG A 157 11.40 1.89 18.84
CA ARG A 157 10.86 0.53 18.67
C ARG A 157 10.81 0.12 17.20
N VAL A 158 10.35 1.01 16.32
CA VAL A 158 10.32 0.81 14.87
C VAL A 158 11.73 0.52 14.34
N LEU A 159 12.71 1.36 14.69
CA LEU A 159 14.09 1.17 14.24
C LEU A 159 14.65 -0.20 14.63
N ASN A 160 14.45 -0.61 15.88
CA ASN A 160 14.88 -1.93 16.36
C ASN A 160 14.17 -3.08 15.61
N ARG A 161 12.87 -2.93 15.32
CA ARG A 161 12.10 -3.94 14.59
C ARG A 161 12.57 -4.05 13.14
N ILE A 162 12.81 -2.93 12.46
CA ILE A 162 13.34 -2.90 11.09
C ILE A 162 14.69 -3.63 11.00
N THR A 163 15.62 -3.35 11.93
CA THR A 163 16.92 -4.03 11.97
C THR A 163 16.75 -5.54 12.18
N LYS A 164 15.85 -5.95 13.08
CA LYS A 164 15.57 -7.38 13.34
C LYS A 164 15.01 -8.08 12.11
N ILE A 165 14.02 -7.51 11.44
CA ILE A 165 13.39 -8.10 10.24
C ILE A 165 14.40 -8.22 9.10
N SER A 166 15.25 -7.21 8.91
CA SER A 166 16.27 -7.21 7.85
C SER A 166 17.30 -8.33 8.00
N GLN A 167 17.43 -8.92 9.20
CA GLN A 167 18.33 -10.03 9.52
C GLN A 167 17.63 -11.39 9.50
N GLU A 168 16.31 -11.43 9.24
CA GLU A 168 15.54 -12.66 9.30
C GLU A 168 15.74 -13.53 8.04
N ASP A 169 16.37 -14.68 8.22
CA ASP A 169 16.66 -15.63 7.14
C ASP A 169 15.44 -16.47 6.76
N ASN A 170 14.55 -16.77 7.71
CA ASN A 170 13.34 -17.53 7.44
C ASN A 170 12.31 -16.64 6.72
N ILE A 171 11.77 -17.13 5.60
CA ILE A 171 10.87 -16.33 4.77
C ILE A 171 9.48 -16.13 5.41
N GLU A 172 8.99 -17.12 6.15
CA GLU A 172 7.71 -17.06 6.85
C GLU A 172 7.80 -16.05 8.01
N ASN A 173 8.83 -16.20 8.86
CA ASN A 173 9.09 -15.26 9.95
C ASN A 173 9.36 -13.83 9.45
N PHE A 174 9.92 -13.67 8.25
CA PHE A 174 10.13 -12.36 7.64
C PHE A 174 8.79 -11.70 7.34
N PHE A 175 7.85 -12.41 6.71
CA PHE A 175 6.53 -11.85 6.40
C PHE A 175 5.70 -11.65 7.67
N GLU A 176 5.71 -12.59 8.61
CA GLU A 176 5.04 -12.44 9.92
C GLU A 176 5.47 -11.14 10.61
N GLN A 177 6.77 -10.90 10.73
CA GLN A 177 7.25 -9.67 11.36
C GLN A 177 6.98 -8.40 10.52
N LEU A 178 6.82 -8.51 9.20
CA LEU A 178 6.36 -7.39 8.37
C LEU A 178 4.89 -7.06 8.63
N TYR A 179 4.02 -8.06 8.79
CA TYR A 179 2.63 -7.84 9.20
C TYR A 179 2.59 -7.12 10.55
N GLU A 180 3.31 -7.62 11.55
CA GLU A 180 3.31 -6.99 12.87
C GLU A 180 3.89 -5.56 12.84
N LEU A 181 4.85 -5.28 11.94
CA LEU A 181 5.39 -3.93 11.76
C LEU A 181 4.35 -3.00 11.14
N GLN A 182 3.65 -3.44 10.08
CA GLN A 182 2.57 -2.66 9.45
C GLN A 182 1.45 -2.36 10.45
N GLU A 183 0.97 -3.38 11.18
CA GLU A 183 -0.05 -3.24 12.22
C GLU A 183 0.36 -2.20 13.28
N SER A 184 1.64 -2.19 13.68
CA SER A 184 2.13 -1.19 14.64
C SER A 184 2.04 0.25 14.14
N PHE A 185 2.15 0.47 12.83
CA PHE A 185 1.96 1.80 12.24
C PHE A 185 0.48 2.14 12.12
N GLU A 186 -0.37 1.19 11.72
CA GLU A 186 -1.82 1.34 11.68
C GLU A 186 -2.39 1.74 13.04
N ASP A 187 -2.06 0.97 14.09
CA ASP A 187 -2.45 1.25 15.48
C ASP A 187 -2.01 2.66 15.93
N MET A 188 -0.79 3.05 15.56
CA MET A 188 -0.24 4.35 15.94
C MET A 188 -1.01 5.49 15.25
N LEU A 189 -1.25 5.38 13.94
CA LEU A 189 -2.00 6.37 13.17
C LEU A 189 -3.46 6.48 13.66
N GLU A 190 -4.11 5.36 13.98
CA GLU A 190 -5.45 5.37 14.58
C GLU A 190 -5.45 6.05 15.95
N SER A 191 -4.49 5.73 16.82
CA SER A 191 -4.42 6.31 18.16
C SER A 191 -4.27 7.84 18.14
N VAL A 192 -3.50 8.35 17.18
CA VAL A 192 -3.29 9.79 16.98
C VAL A 192 -4.57 10.46 16.51
N SER A 193 -5.31 9.82 15.59
CA SER A 193 -6.59 10.36 15.09
C SER A 193 -7.66 10.50 16.19
N GLN A 194 -7.53 9.74 17.28
CA GLN A 194 -8.47 9.71 18.40
C GLN A 194 -8.06 10.58 19.59
N THR A 195 -6.83 11.10 19.61
CA THR A 195 -6.31 11.84 20.76
C THR A 195 -6.33 13.34 20.49
N GLU A 196 -7.11 14.09 21.26
CA GLU A 196 -6.96 15.56 21.35
C GLU A 196 -5.66 15.85 22.11
N VAL A 197 -4.55 16.01 21.39
CA VAL A 197 -3.26 16.34 22.01
C VAL A 197 -3.07 17.86 21.97
N ASP A 198 -2.87 18.49 23.13
CA ASP A 198 -2.35 19.86 23.24
C ASP A 198 -0.87 19.85 22.82
N ILE A 199 -0.61 20.08 21.54
CA ILE A 199 0.74 20.14 20.94
C ILE A 199 1.08 21.59 20.62
N SER A 200 2.33 22.00 20.84
CA SER A 200 2.79 23.33 20.42
C SER A 200 2.90 23.45 18.89
N ASP A 201 2.76 24.66 18.32
CA ASP A 201 2.86 24.88 16.85
C ASP A 201 4.17 24.35 16.23
N GLN A 202 5.27 24.32 16.98
CA GLN A 202 6.55 23.77 16.51
C GLN A 202 6.54 22.23 16.50
N GLU A 203 6.02 21.61 17.56
CA GLU A 203 5.85 20.15 17.62
C GLU A 203 4.80 19.68 16.60
N LEU A 204 3.81 20.51 16.23
CA LEU A 204 2.82 20.21 15.20
C LEU A 204 3.48 20.01 13.83
N ASN A 205 4.42 20.87 13.44
CA ASN A 205 5.14 20.72 12.16
C ASN A 205 6.08 19.51 12.14
N GLU A 206 6.80 19.26 13.23
CA GLU A 206 7.66 18.08 13.37
C GLU A 206 6.83 16.78 13.38
N ALA A 207 5.65 16.81 14.00
CA ALA A 207 4.70 15.72 13.99
C ALA A 207 4.10 15.47 12.61
N GLY A 208 3.77 16.52 11.85
CA GLY A 208 3.26 16.38 10.47
C GLY A 208 4.21 15.61 9.57
N LEU A 209 5.50 15.95 9.58
CA LEU A 209 6.52 15.21 8.82
C LEU A 209 6.64 13.75 9.26
N PHE A 210 6.61 13.51 10.58
CA PHE A 210 6.67 12.16 11.12
C PHE A 210 5.43 11.33 10.76
N PHE A 211 4.24 11.93 10.76
CA PHE A 211 3.00 11.26 10.37
C PHE A 211 2.94 10.98 8.87
N ASN A 212 3.36 11.91 8.02
CA ASN A 212 3.41 11.67 6.57
C ASN A 212 4.40 10.55 6.24
N TRP A 213 5.55 10.52 6.91
CA TRP A 213 6.48 9.39 6.83
C TRP A 213 5.86 8.08 7.33
N SER A 214 5.17 8.09 8.46
CA SER A 214 4.53 6.90 9.03
C SER A 214 3.42 6.35 8.13
N MET A 215 2.58 7.21 7.55
CA MET A 215 1.57 6.83 6.56
C MET A 215 2.21 6.22 5.31
N TYR A 216 3.33 6.78 4.85
CA TYR A 216 4.07 6.25 3.72
C TYR A 216 4.61 4.84 4.01
N VAL A 217 5.18 4.61 5.20
CA VAL A 217 5.68 3.30 5.62
C VAL A 217 4.53 2.29 5.73
N GLU A 218 3.46 2.65 6.44
CA GLU A 218 2.27 1.83 6.60
C GLU A 218 1.74 1.38 5.23
N ALA A 219 1.44 2.34 4.34
CA ALA A 219 0.87 2.05 3.04
C ALA A 219 1.82 1.19 2.18
N SER A 220 3.13 1.46 2.23
CA SER A 220 4.11 0.70 1.46
C SER A 220 4.19 -0.76 1.91
N LEU A 221 4.11 -1.01 3.22
CA LEU A 221 4.08 -2.36 3.78
C LEU A 221 2.75 -3.05 3.49
N TYR A 222 1.62 -2.37 3.71
CA TYR A 222 0.29 -2.86 3.39
C TYR A 222 0.18 -3.33 1.94
N PHE A 223 0.59 -2.48 0.98
CA PHE A 223 0.49 -2.85 -0.44
C PHE A 223 1.47 -3.95 -0.83
N LEU A 224 2.65 -4.03 -0.20
CA LEU A 224 3.59 -5.13 -0.43
C LEU A 224 2.99 -6.48 0.03
N LEU A 225 2.41 -6.50 1.23
CA LEU A 225 1.77 -7.69 1.81
C LEU A 225 0.52 -8.08 1.02
N LEU A 226 -0.34 -7.11 0.65
CA LEU A 226 -1.51 -7.36 -0.19
C LEU A 226 -1.14 -7.94 -1.57
N ILE A 227 -0.07 -7.43 -2.20
CA ILE A 227 0.43 -7.98 -3.47
C ILE A 227 0.94 -9.41 -3.26
N HIS A 228 1.66 -9.67 -2.17
CA HIS A 228 2.17 -11.00 -1.84
C HIS A 228 1.03 -12.01 -1.62
N GLU A 229 0.00 -11.66 -0.85
CA GLU A 229 -1.19 -12.50 -0.65
C GLU A 229 -1.92 -12.81 -1.96
N ASN A 230 -2.06 -11.82 -2.85
CA ASN A 230 -2.67 -12.04 -4.16
C ASN A 230 -1.81 -12.95 -5.06
N LEU A 231 -0.48 -12.84 -5.00
CA LEU A 231 0.41 -13.76 -5.69
C LEU A 231 0.25 -15.19 -5.16
N LEU A 232 0.13 -15.36 -3.84
CA LEU A 232 -0.15 -16.66 -3.21
C LEU A 232 -1.48 -17.21 -3.69
N ALA A 233 -2.58 -16.44 -3.63
CA ALA A 233 -3.90 -16.91 -4.06
C ALA A 233 -3.93 -17.41 -5.50
N ILE A 234 -3.26 -16.71 -6.42
CA ILE A 234 -3.14 -17.13 -7.82
C ILE A 234 -2.31 -18.42 -7.94
N GLU A 235 -1.24 -18.52 -7.16
CA GLU A 235 -0.39 -19.70 -7.18
C GLU A 235 -1.11 -20.95 -6.65
N GLU A 236 -1.88 -20.81 -5.57
CA GLU A 236 -2.71 -21.87 -5.02
C GLU A 236 -3.80 -22.29 -6.01
N GLU A 237 -4.41 -21.33 -6.72
CA GLU A 237 -5.37 -21.60 -7.78
C GLU A 237 -4.74 -22.44 -8.92
N ASN A 238 -3.50 -22.11 -9.30
CA ASN A 238 -2.76 -22.77 -10.37
C ASN A 238 -2.27 -24.17 -9.97
N THR A 239 -1.76 -24.33 -8.75
CA THR A 239 -1.11 -25.57 -8.28
C THR A 239 -2.07 -26.51 -7.56
N LYS A 240 -3.23 -26.02 -7.10
CA LYS A 240 -4.17 -26.73 -6.21
C LYS A 240 -3.53 -27.13 -4.87
N LEU A 241 -2.47 -26.45 -4.47
CA LEU A 241 -1.82 -26.60 -3.18
C LEU A 241 -2.16 -25.39 -2.33
N LEU A 242 -2.61 -25.60 -1.09
CA LEU A 242 -2.73 -24.54 -0.11
C LEU A 242 -1.33 -24.20 0.39
N ILE A 243 -0.90 -22.95 0.18
CA ILE A 243 0.42 -22.45 0.57
C ILE A 243 0.30 -21.70 1.90
N GLN A 244 -0.71 -20.84 2.02
CA GLN A 244 -0.97 -20.06 3.22
C GLN A 244 -2.47 -19.95 3.43
N GLU A 245 -2.95 -20.38 4.60
CA GLU A 245 -4.38 -20.37 4.92
C GLU A 245 -4.91 -18.94 5.03
N GLU A 246 -4.25 -18.11 5.82
CA GLU A 246 -4.68 -16.75 6.11
C GLU A 246 -4.10 -15.75 5.10
N LYS A 247 -4.97 -14.94 4.50
CA LYS A 247 -4.62 -13.82 3.58
C LYS A 247 -5.30 -12.56 4.10
N TYR A 248 -4.78 -12.07 5.21
CA TYR A 248 -5.41 -11.08 6.08
C TYR A 248 -5.83 -9.81 5.32
N HIS A 249 -4.92 -9.20 4.56
CA HIS A 249 -5.24 -7.95 3.87
C HIS A 249 -6.24 -8.14 2.73
N MET A 250 -6.17 -9.25 2.00
CA MET A 250 -7.17 -9.60 0.99
C MET A 250 -8.56 -9.73 1.59
N ILE A 251 -8.69 -10.47 2.70
CA ILE A 251 -9.96 -10.70 3.38
C ILE A 251 -10.52 -9.39 3.91
N ASN A 252 -9.74 -8.65 4.71
CA ASN A 252 -10.18 -7.37 5.28
C ASN A 252 -10.60 -6.37 4.22
N ARG A 253 -9.89 -6.33 3.08
CA ARG A 253 -10.21 -5.45 1.97
C ARG A 253 -11.53 -5.82 1.30
N GLU A 254 -11.79 -7.10 1.06
CA GLU A 254 -13.05 -7.60 0.51
C GLU A 254 -14.23 -7.32 1.46
N GLU A 255 -14.02 -7.49 2.77
CA GLU A 255 -14.98 -7.14 3.81
C GLU A 255 -15.27 -5.64 3.83
N LYS A 256 -14.22 -4.79 3.80
CA LYS A 256 -14.37 -3.33 3.80
C LYS A 256 -15.12 -2.81 2.59
N ILE A 257 -14.82 -3.33 1.39
CA ILE A 257 -15.54 -2.98 0.17
C ILE A 257 -17.01 -3.41 0.28
N SER A 258 -17.29 -4.56 0.88
CA SER A 258 -18.65 -5.06 1.06
C SER A 258 -19.45 -4.20 2.04
N GLU A 259 -18.83 -3.80 3.15
CA GLU A 259 -19.40 -2.85 4.13
C GLU A 259 -19.73 -1.51 3.47
N LEU A 260 -18.77 -0.90 2.78
CA LEU A 260 -18.97 0.41 2.15
C LEU A 260 -20.02 0.39 1.03
N LYS A 261 -20.13 -0.72 0.28
CA LYS A 261 -21.21 -0.92 -0.69
C LYS A 261 -22.56 -1.00 -0.01
N PHE A 262 -22.65 -1.69 1.12
CA PHE A 262 -23.88 -1.79 1.89
C PHE A 262 -24.35 -0.41 2.37
N ILE A 263 -23.44 0.36 3.00
CA ILE A 263 -23.72 1.73 3.48
C ILE A 263 -24.19 2.64 2.34
N ASN A 264 -23.49 2.66 1.21
CA ASN A 264 -23.86 3.50 0.07
C ASN A 264 -25.18 3.08 -0.59
N ASN A 265 -25.50 1.79 -0.59
CA ASN A 265 -26.79 1.31 -1.10
C ASN A 265 -27.94 1.70 -0.16
N GLU A 266 -27.76 1.59 1.16
CA GLU A 266 -28.77 2.05 2.14
C GLU A 266 -29.01 3.57 2.10
N MET A 267 -27.96 4.37 1.89
CA MET A 267 -28.10 5.83 1.69
C MET A 267 -28.96 6.15 0.46
N ASN A 268 -28.77 5.45 -0.67
CA ASN A 268 -29.59 5.62 -1.87
C ASN A 268 -31.06 5.21 -1.65
N TYR A 269 -31.34 4.20 -0.82
CA TYR A 269 -32.71 3.82 -0.47
C TYR A 269 -33.41 4.88 0.40
N ASN A 270 -32.69 5.54 1.32
CA ASN A 270 -33.27 6.56 2.20
C ASN A 270 -33.56 7.89 1.49
N GLU A 271 -32.82 8.24 0.43
CA GLU A 271 -33.13 9.39 -0.43
C GLU A 271 -34.42 9.20 -1.25
N ASP A 272 -34.76 7.97 -1.63
CA ASP A 272 -35.94 7.70 -2.47
C ASP A 272 -37.27 7.79 -1.68
N TYR A 273 -37.27 7.50 -0.37
CA TYR A 273 -38.45 7.72 0.49
C TYR A 273 -38.74 9.20 0.77
N SER A 274 -37.76 10.09 0.60
CA SER A 274 -37.97 11.54 0.70
C SER A 274 -38.81 12.09 -0.46
N LYS A 275 -38.81 11.39 -1.60
CA LYS A 275 -39.61 11.72 -2.80
C LYS A 275 -41.02 11.14 -2.78
N LEU A 276 -41.32 10.26 -1.82
CA LEU A 276 -42.65 9.65 -1.63
C LEU A 276 -43.54 10.40 -0.63
N LYS A 277 -43.06 11.52 -0.05
CA LYS A 277 -43.92 12.48 0.67
C LYS A 277 -44.36 13.59 -0.27
N ASN A 278 -45.46 13.35 -0.98
CA ASN A 278 -46.39 14.38 -1.48
C ASN A 278 -47.79 13.78 -1.57
#